data_AF-A0A1I2I0N2-F1
#
_entry.id   AF-A0A1I2I0N2-F1
#
_cell.length_a   1.000
_cell.length_b   1.000
_cell.length_c   1.000
_cell.angle_alpha   90.00
_cell.angle_beta   90.00
_cell.angle_gamma   90.00
#
_symmetry.space_group_name_H-M   'P 1'
#
loop_
_entity.id
_entity.type
_entity.pdbx_description
1 polymer ?
#
loop_
_entity_poly.entity_id
_entity_poly.type
_entity_poly.pdbx_seq_one_letter_code
_entity_poly.pdbx_strand_id
1 'polypeptide(L)'
;MALNKYSALLRQDLKNGLRDPMLMLIFIGSLLIIAVFRYGVPLLSNWLFVKLEVDLQPYHAHIAAFLLSLIPLLIGSAARLLMLDEKDERLVDCYAVTPLRKQGYFIYRLLLPIILCSLLLLLFIGINNNLNALPVLPLLLLVLEAPLYALFLASVASNKVEGLALTKLISLSVLGALCSTLAAAPWHWLGSWIPAFWPLQLYLSLGHTGPIQAAHLAQFLVALAFHCILLYAGLRRFSRQI
;
A
#
# COMPACT_ATOMS: atom_id res chain seq x y z
N MET A 1 -26.28 16.70 7.29
CA MET A 1 -25.43 17.87 7.58
C MET A 1 -23.96 17.51 7.90
N ALA A 2 -23.66 16.35 8.52
CA ALA A 2 -22.28 15.91 8.78
C ALA A 2 -21.49 15.52 7.51
N LEU A 3 -22.11 14.86 6.52
CA LEU A 3 -21.43 14.44 5.28
C LEU A 3 -20.80 15.61 4.48
N ASN A 4 -21.46 16.78 4.42
CA ASN A 4 -20.92 17.96 3.72
C ASN A 4 -19.67 18.54 4.38
N LYS A 5 -19.44 18.27 5.67
CA LYS A 5 -18.26 18.75 6.38
C LYS A 5 -17.03 17.88 6.08
N TYR A 6 -17.21 16.57 6.01
CA TYR A 6 -16.16 15.63 5.59
C TYR A 6 -15.74 15.87 4.13
N SER A 7 -16.69 16.14 3.23
CA SER A 7 -16.37 16.40 1.81
C SER A 7 -15.66 17.73 1.59
N ALA A 8 -15.99 18.77 2.36
CA ALA A 8 -15.30 20.06 2.30
C ALA A 8 -13.84 19.94 2.76
N LEU A 9 -13.59 19.21 3.85
CA LEU A 9 -12.23 18.92 4.31
C LEU A 9 -11.47 18.08 3.28
N LEU A 10 -12.07 17.01 2.74
CA LEU A 10 -11.44 16.20 1.67
C LEU A 10 -11.04 17.07 0.48
N ARG A 11 -11.88 18.02 0.08
CA ARG A 11 -11.58 18.90 -1.05
C ARG A 11 -10.44 19.87 -0.74
N GLN A 12 -10.36 20.36 0.50
CA GLN A 12 -9.27 21.22 0.96
C GLN A 12 -7.95 20.44 1.00
N ASP A 13 -7.96 19.24 1.58
CA ASP A 13 -6.79 18.36 1.69
C ASP A 13 -6.32 17.86 0.32
N LEU A 14 -7.22 17.54 -0.59
CA LEU A 14 -6.87 17.23 -1.98
C LEU A 14 -6.23 18.43 -2.68
N LYS A 15 -6.78 19.63 -2.49
CA LYS A 15 -6.25 20.85 -3.12
C LYS A 15 -4.88 21.25 -2.53
N ASN A 16 -4.69 21.07 -1.23
CA ASN A 16 -3.42 21.33 -0.56
C ASN A 16 -2.40 20.23 -0.90
N GLY A 17 -2.82 18.97 -0.91
CA GLY A 17 -1.98 17.83 -1.26
C GLY A 17 -1.50 17.86 -2.71
N LEU A 18 -2.34 18.30 -3.66
CA LEU A 18 -1.93 18.50 -5.05
C LEU A 18 -0.96 19.68 -5.25
N ARG A 19 -0.87 20.59 -4.28
CA ARG A 19 0.08 21.71 -4.29
C ARG A 19 1.38 21.40 -3.56
N ASP A 20 1.40 20.34 -2.76
CA ASP A 20 2.60 19.86 -2.10
C ASP A 20 3.45 19.06 -3.11
N PRO A 21 4.67 19.53 -3.44
CA PRO A 21 5.53 18.86 -4.39
C PRO A 21 5.88 17.43 -3.97
N MET A 22 5.96 17.12 -2.67
CA MET A 22 6.24 15.76 -2.19
C MET A 22 5.08 14.81 -2.43
N LEU A 23 3.84 15.23 -2.11
CA LEU A 23 2.66 14.39 -2.32
C LEU A 23 2.38 14.19 -3.81
N MET A 24 2.60 15.21 -4.62
CA MET A 24 2.49 15.12 -6.08
C MET A 24 3.53 14.15 -6.65
N LEU A 25 4.78 14.20 -6.16
CA LEU A 25 5.83 13.24 -6.54
C LEU A 25 5.44 11.80 -6.21
N ILE A 26 4.86 11.55 -5.04
CA ILE A 26 4.44 10.21 -4.61
C ILE A 26 3.28 9.69 -5.47
N PHE A 27 2.31 10.55 -5.79
CA PHE A 27 1.19 10.20 -6.67
C PHE A 27 1.67 9.91 -8.10
N ILE A 28 2.55 10.76 -8.66
CA ILE A 28 3.18 10.55 -9.96
C ILE A 28 4.04 9.28 -9.95
N GLY A 29 4.79 9.03 -8.87
CA GLY A 29 5.58 7.81 -8.71
C GLY A 29 4.71 6.55 -8.72
N SER A 30 3.53 6.61 -8.11
CA SER A 30 2.55 5.51 -8.14
C SER A 30 2.01 5.27 -9.55
N LEU A 31 1.70 6.31 -10.32
CA LEU A 31 1.33 6.20 -11.73
C LEU A 31 2.49 5.67 -12.60
N LEU A 32 3.72 6.10 -12.30
CA LEU A 32 4.91 5.67 -13.01
C LEU A 32 5.14 4.17 -12.84
N ILE A 33 4.90 3.60 -11.66
CA ILE A 33 4.96 2.14 -11.43
C ILE A 33 4.02 1.40 -12.39
N ILE A 34 2.79 1.91 -12.56
CA ILE A 34 1.79 1.31 -13.45
C ILE A 34 2.25 1.40 -14.91
N ALA A 35 2.78 2.56 -15.32
CA ALA A 35 3.32 2.75 -16.65
C ALA A 35 4.54 1.87 -16.93
N VAL A 36 5.45 1.72 -15.96
CA VAL A 36 6.62 0.85 -16.05
C VAL A 36 6.20 -0.61 -16.18
N PHE A 37 5.19 -1.06 -15.45
CA PHE A 37 4.69 -2.42 -15.64
C PHE A 37 4.08 -2.61 -17.03
N ARG A 38 3.23 -1.67 -17.48
CA ARG A 38 2.51 -1.80 -18.75
C ARG A 38 3.40 -1.68 -19.98
N TYR A 39 4.37 -0.76 -19.97
CA TYR A 39 5.21 -0.48 -21.14
C TYR A 39 6.64 -0.95 -20.95
N GLY A 40 7.19 -0.80 -19.74
CA GLY A 40 8.57 -1.15 -19.45
C GLY A 40 8.81 -2.66 -19.46
N VAL A 41 7.96 -3.45 -18.80
CA VAL A 41 8.13 -4.91 -18.73
C VAL A 41 8.02 -5.59 -20.10
N PRO A 42 7.02 -5.35 -20.96
CA PRO A 42 6.98 -5.98 -22.28
C PRO A 42 8.09 -5.48 -23.23
N LEU A 43 8.51 -4.21 -23.09
CA LEU A 43 9.65 -3.71 -23.86
C LEU A 43 10.94 -4.41 -23.45
N LEU A 44 11.13 -4.63 -22.14
CA LEU A 44 12.28 -5.34 -21.61
C LEU A 44 12.25 -6.84 -21.99
N SER A 45 11.08 -7.48 -21.95
CA SER A 45 10.95 -8.89 -22.35
C SER A 45 11.26 -9.09 -23.83
N ASN A 46 10.75 -8.22 -24.70
CA ASN A 46 11.04 -8.27 -26.13
C ASN A 46 12.53 -8.02 -26.41
N TRP A 47 13.14 -7.06 -25.73
CA TRP A 47 14.56 -6.77 -25.90
C TRP A 47 15.46 -7.92 -25.44
N LEU A 48 15.15 -8.52 -24.30
CA LEU A 48 15.88 -9.68 -23.76
C LEU A 48 15.71 -10.92 -24.64
N PHE A 49 14.51 -11.16 -25.14
CA PHE A 49 14.23 -12.28 -26.04
C PHE A 49 15.03 -12.14 -27.35
N VAL A 50 15.05 -10.94 -27.95
CA VAL A 50 15.76 -10.70 -29.21
C VAL A 50 17.29 -10.74 -29.05
N LYS A 51 17.83 -10.26 -27.92
CA LYS A 51 19.29 -10.14 -27.74
C LYS A 51 19.95 -11.33 -27.05
N LEU A 52 19.26 -11.96 -26.12
CA LEU A 52 19.83 -12.96 -25.21
C LEU A 52 19.07 -14.29 -25.25
N GLU A 53 17.99 -14.40 -26.05
CA GLU A 53 17.09 -15.57 -26.11
C GLU A 53 16.52 -15.96 -24.73
N VAL A 54 16.47 -15.01 -23.79
CA VAL A 54 15.94 -15.22 -22.44
C VAL A 54 14.45 -14.89 -22.44
N ASP A 55 13.62 -15.89 -22.10
CA ASP A 55 12.19 -15.69 -21.90
C ASP A 55 11.88 -15.17 -20.50
N LEU A 56 11.24 -13.99 -20.43
CA LEU A 56 10.79 -13.36 -19.19
C LEU A 56 9.33 -13.69 -18.81
N GLN A 57 8.59 -14.42 -19.65
CA GLN A 57 7.21 -14.82 -19.36
C GLN A 57 7.02 -15.47 -17.98
N PRO A 58 7.89 -16.39 -17.51
CA PRO A 58 7.73 -17.01 -16.19
C PRO A 58 7.87 -16.02 -15.02
N TYR A 59 8.59 -14.93 -15.22
CA TYR A 59 8.90 -13.94 -14.19
C TYR A 59 7.88 -12.79 -14.13
N HIS A 60 6.95 -12.70 -15.09
CA HIS A 60 5.98 -11.61 -15.17
C HIS A 60 5.13 -11.46 -13.90
N ALA A 61 4.65 -12.57 -13.33
CA ALA A 61 3.87 -12.55 -12.09
C ALA A 61 4.71 -12.07 -10.89
N HIS A 62 5.97 -12.46 -10.82
CA HIS A 62 6.89 -12.06 -9.77
C HIS A 62 7.20 -10.55 -9.85
N ILE A 63 7.40 -10.02 -11.06
CA ILE A 63 7.58 -8.58 -11.30
C ILE A 63 6.30 -7.80 -10.94
N ALA A 64 5.13 -8.32 -11.31
CA ALA A 64 3.84 -7.72 -10.96
C ALA A 64 3.66 -7.65 -9.45
N ALA A 65 3.94 -8.75 -8.72
CA ALA A 65 3.87 -8.82 -7.27
C ALA A 65 4.75 -7.74 -6.61
N PHE A 66 6.00 -7.63 -7.05
CA PHE A 66 6.94 -6.62 -6.56
C PHE A 66 6.41 -5.20 -6.79
N LEU A 67 6.00 -4.86 -8.02
CA LEU A 67 5.50 -3.52 -8.35
C LEU A 67 4.18 -3.19 -7.64
N LEU A 68 3.29 -4.17 -7.46
CA LEU A 68 2.04 -3.99 -6.71
C LEU A 68 2.30 -3.59 -5.25
N SER A 69 3.32 -4.15 -4.60
CA SER A 69 3.66 -3.79 -3.21
C SER A 69 4.21 -2.38 -3.04
N LEU A 70 4.78 -1.79 -4.10
CA LEU A 70 5.30 -0.42 -4.07
C LEU A 70 4.19 0.63 -4.03
N ILE A 71 3.01 0.33 -4.59
CA ILE A 71 1.87 1.25 -4.61
C ILE A 71 1.37 1.59 -3.19
N PRO A 72 0.99 0.63 -2.32
CA PRO A 72 0.56 0.94 -0.96
C PRO A 72 1.69 1.53 -0.11
N LEU A 73 2.95 1.15 -0.34
CA LEU A 73 4.11 1.76 0.31
C LEU A 73 4.18 3.27 0.03
N LEU A 74 4.11 3.65 -1.25
CA LEU A 74 4.12 5.05 -1.66
C LEU A 74 2.91 5.80 -1.07
N ILE A 75 1.70 5.29 -1.25
CA ILE A 75 0.48 5.95 -0.75
C ILE A 75 0.47 6.06 0.78
N GLY A 76 0.91 5.02 1.50
CA GLY A 76 1.06 5.06 2.95
C GLY A 76 2.10 6.09 3.41
N SER A 77 3.21 6.22 2.68
CA SER A 77 4.24 7.22 2.97
C SER A 77 3.75 8.66 2.75
N ALA A 78 2.91 8.90 1.74
CA ALA A 78 2.24 10.18 1.51
C ALA A 78 1.27 10.51 2.66
N ALA A 79 0.41 9.57 3.01
CA ALA A 79 -0.54 9.75 4.11
C ALA A 79 0.17 10.04 5.44
N ARG A 80 1.31 9.40 5.71
CA ARG A 80 2.17 9.71 6.86
C ARG A 80 2.64 11.16 6.85
N LEU A 81 3.20 11.66 5.74
CA LEU A 81 3.67 13.05 5.68
C LEU A 81 2.55 14.01 6.05
N LEU A 82 1.39 13.81 5.45
CA LEU A 82 0.19 14.59 5.72
C LEU A 82 -0.25 14.52 7.20
N MET A 83 -0.03 13.40 7.90
CA MET A 83 -0.31 13.24 9.33
C MET A 83 0.73 13.91 10.23
N LEU A 84 2.01 13.87 9.85
CA LEU A 84 3.09 14.52 10.60
C LEU A 84 3.02 16.04 10.48
N ASP A 85 2.64 16.55 9.32
CA ASP A 85 2.40 17.98 9.08
C ASP A 85 1.37 18.54 10.06
N GLU A 86 0.24 17.85 10.22
CA GLU A 86 -0.80 18.27 11.16
C GLU A 86 -0.40 18.12 12.63
N LYS A 87 0.43 17.12 12.94
CA LYS A 87 0.97 16.92 14.28
C LYS A 87 1.93 18.06 14.65
N ASP A 88 2.81 18.44 13.73
CA ASP A 88 3.77 19.54 13.92
C ASP A 88 3.06 20.89 14.08
N GLU A 89 1.96 21.11 13.34
CA GLU A 89 1.15 22.33 13.43
C GLU A 89 0.18 22.37 14.63
N ARG A 90 0.20 21.34 15.51
CA ARG A 90 -0.76 21.15 16.62
C ARG A 90 -2.23 21.21 16.19
N LEU A 91 -2.52 20.93 14.92
CA LEU A 91 -3.89 20.94 14.40
C LEU A 91 -4.74 19.86 15.07
N VAL A 92 -4.11 18.81 15.63
CA VAL A 92 -4.83 17.76 16.34
C VAL A 92 -5.51 18.25 17.62
N ASP A 93 -4.95 19.25 18.29
CA ASP A 93 -5.56 19.90 19.46
C ASP A 93 -6.74 20.79 19.04
N CYS A 94 -6.62 21.47 17.90
CA CYS A 94 -7.72 22.21 17.28
C CYS A 94 -8.87 21.28 16.85
N TYR A 95 -8.59 20.06 16.38
CA TYR A 95 -9.65 19.10 16.05
C TYR A 95 -10.41 18.63 17.29
N ALA A 96 -9.79 18.57 18.47
CA ALA A 96 -10.46 18.16 19.71
C ALA A 96 -11.62 19.09 20.12
N VAL A 97 -11.55 20.38 19.74
CA VAL A 97 -12.62 21.36 19.98
C VAL A 97 -13.62 21.48 18.82
N THR A 98 -13.38 20.80 17.70
CA THR A 98 -14.33 20.71 16.58
C THR A 98 -15.29 19.51 16.76
N PRO A 99 -16.47 19.50 16.11
CA PRO A 99 -17.39 18.35 16.16
C PRO A 99 -16.79 17.04 15.61
N LEU A 100 -15.64 17.11 14.93
CA LEU A 100 -14.81 15.96 14.57
C LEU A 100 -13.98 15.56 15.79
N ARG A 101 -14.58 14.81 16.72
CA ARG A 101 -13.85 14.20 17.85
C ARG A 101 -12.60 13.45 17.35
N LYS A 102 -11.59 13.23 18.22
CA LYS A 102 -10.35 12.49 17.90
C LYS A 102 -10.57 11.22 17.04
N GLN A 103 -11.67 10.48 17.26
CA GLN A 103 -12.06 9.30 16.47
C GLN A 103 -12.42 9.60 15.00
N GLY A 104 -13.06 10.73 14.71
CA GLY A 104 -13.42 11.14 13.35
C GLY A 104 -12.20 11.54 12.52
N TYR A 105 -11.16 12.08 13.17
CA TYR A 105 -9.87 12.34 12.54
C TYR A 105 -9.22 11.05 12.00
N PHE A 106 -9.17 9.99 12.80
CA PHE A 106 -8.61 8.70 12.37
C PHE A 106 -9.32 8.11 11.16
N ILE A 107 -10.65 8.07 11.20
CA ILE A 107 -11.45 7.52 10.09
C ILE A 107 -11.20 8.31 8.82
N TYR A 108 -11.20 9.64 8.92
CA TYR A 108 -10.97 10.53 7.79
C TYR A 108 -9.57 10.33 7.18
N ARG A 109 -8.53 10.27 8.02
CA ARG A 109 -7.14 10.21 7.56
C ARG A 109 -6.73 8.85 6.99
N LEU A 110 -7.41 7.78 7.42
CA LEU A 110 -7.19 6.44 6.90
C LEU A 110 -8.04 6.15 5.66
N LEU A 111 -9.22 6.76 5.53
CA LEU A 111 -10.05 6.61 4.33
C LEU A 111 -9.36 7.14 3.07
N LEU A 112 -8.64 8.25 3.16
CA LEU A 112 -7.96 8.86 2.02
C LEU A 112 -6.93 7.89 1.36
N PRO A 113 -5.93 7.34 2.07
CA PRO A 113 -4.99 6.37 1.49
C PRO A 113 -5.68 5.09 1.02
N ILE A 114 -6.74 4.62 1.70
CA ILE A 114 -7.52 3.46 1.27
C ILE A 114 -8.15 3.71 -0.11
N ILE A 115 -8.82 4.84 -0.29
CA ILE A 115 -9.51 5.20 -1.55
C ILE A 115 -8.48 5.38 -2.67
N LEU A 116 -7.40 6.12 -2.42
CA LEU A 116 -6.36 6.36 -3.43
C LEU A 116 -5.65 5.06 -3.82
N CYS A 117 -5.28 4.23 -2.85
CA CYS A 117 -4.63 2.95 -3.11
C CYS A 117 -5.56 2.02 -3.91
N SER A 118 -6.84 1.92 -3.50
CA SER A 118 -7.85 1.15 -4.23
C SER A 118 -8.00 1.62 -5.69
N LEU A 119 -8.10 2.94 -5.92
CA LEU A 119 -8.19 3.50 -7.27
C LEU A 119 -6.98 3.13 -8.14
N LEU A 120 -5.76 3.27 -7.59
CA LEU A 120 -4.52 2.97 -8.31
C LEU A 120 -4.36 1.48 -8.61
N LEU A 121 -4.75 0.61 -7.68
CA LEU A 121 -4.74 -0.83 -7.89
C LEU A 121 -5.78 -1.25 -8.95
N LEU A 122 -6.98 -0.66 -8.93
CA LEU A 122 -7.99 -0.87 -9.98
C LEU A 122 -7.50 -0.38 -11.35
N LEU A 123 -6.83 0.78 -11.38
CA LEU A 123 -6.23 1.33 -12.59
C LEU A 123 -5.12 0.42 -13.12
N PHE A 124 -4.28 -0.13 -12.24
CA PHE A 124 -3.27 -1.13 -12.60
C PHE A 124 -3.92 -2.36 -13.27
N ILE A 125 -5.01 -2.88 -12.71
CA ILE A 125 -5.72 -4.03 -13.28
C ILE A 125 -6.35 -3.70 -14.64
N GLY A 126 -7.06 -2.56 -14.71
CA GLY A 126 -7.77 -2.14 -15.91
C GLY A 126 -6.85 -1.89 -17.10
N ILE A 127 -5.73 -1.20 -16.89
CA ILE A 127 -4.77 -0.91 -17.97
C ILE A 127 -4.11 -2.18 -18.49
N ASN A 128 -3.88 -3.17 -17.62
CA ASN A 128 -3.22 -4.40 -18.02
C ASN A 128 -4.15 -5.37 -18.77
N ASN A 129 -5.44 -5.03 -18.94
CA ASN A 129 -6.47 -5.86 -19.58
C ASN A 129 -6.55 -7.27 -19.00
N ASN A 130 -6.09 -7.42 -17.76
CA ASN A 130 -5.96 -8.70 -17.10
C ASN A 130 -6.99 -8.80 -15.98
N LEU A 131 -8.24 -8.48 -16.34
CA LEU A 131 -9.40 -8.48 -15.42
C LEU A 131 -9.66 -9.87 -14.82
N ASN A 132 -9.08 -10.92 -15.43
CA ASN A 132 -9.18 -12.30 -14.97
C ASN A 132 -8.00 -12.78 -14.10
N ALA A 133 -6.88 -12.05 -13.99
CA ALA A 133 -5.66 -12.59 -13.33
C ALA A 133 -5.36 -12.04 -11.94
N LEU A 134 -6.02 -10.98 -11.47
CA LEU A 134 -5.87 -10.50 -10.11
C LEU A 134 -7.13 -10.82 -9.31
N PRO A 135 -7.11 -11.88 -8.49
CA PRO A 135 -8.23 -12.19 -7.62
C PRO A 135 -8.46 -11.06 -6.61
N VAL A 136 -9.73 -10.88 -6.23
CA VAL A 136 -10.16 -9.80 -5.31
C VAL A 136 -9.46 -9.89 -3.95
N LEU A 137 -9.09 -11.09 -3.51
CA LEU A 137 -8.54 -11.35 -2.18
C LEU A 137 -7.19 -10.64 -1.93
N PRO A 138 -6.13 -10.83 -2.75
CA PRO A 138 -4.89 -10.07 -2.64
C PRO A 138 -5.08 -8.55 -2.65
N LEU A 139 -6.02 -8.04 -3.46
CA LEU A 139 -6.26 -6.60 -3.59
C LEU A 139 -6.80 -6.00 -2.29
N LEU A 140 -7.72 -6.69 -1.62
CA LEU A 140 -8.24 -6.25 -0.34
C LEU A 140 -7.11 -6.11 0.69
N LEU A 141 -6.17 -7.06 0.73
CA LEU A 141 -5.02 -7.01 1.63
C LEU A 141 -4.04 -5.88 1.26
N LEU A 142 -3.73 -5.70 -0.03
CA LEU A 142 -2.88 -4.59 -0.52
C LEU A 142 -3.48 -3.22 -0.17
N VAL A 143 -4.80 -3.05 -0.26
CA VAL A 143 -5.47 -1.81 0.14
C VAL A 143 -5.29 -1.53 1.64
N LEU A 144 -5.27 -2.57 2.47
CA LEU A 144 -5.05 -2.46 3.92
C LEU A 144 -3.58 -2.16 4.29
N GLU A 145 -2.61 -2.44 3.41
CA GLU A 145 -1.21 -2.09 3.64
C GLU A 145 -0.98 -0.57 3.67
N ALA A 146 -1.66 0.20 2.81
CA ALA A 146 -1.49 1.65 2.76
C ALA A 146 -1.77 2.35 4.10
N PRO A 147 -2.94 2.16 4.76
CA PRO A 147 -3.18 2.72 6.09
C PRO A 147 -2.29 2.10 7.17
N LEU A 148 -1.83 0.86 7.01
CA LEU A 148 -0.90 0.21 7.93
C LEU A 148 0.46 0.92 7.92
N TYR A 149 1.03 1.17 6.73
CA TYR A 149 2.27 1.94 6.59
C TYR A 149 2.11 3.36 7.11
N ALA A 150 0.99 4.02 6.80
CA ALA A 150 0.71 5.37 7.29
C ALA A 150 0.73 5.42 8.83
N LEU A 151 -0.04 4.55 9.50
CA LEU A 151 -0.11 4.49 10.96
C LEU A 151 1.21 4.08 11.60
N PHE A 152 1.85 3.05 11.06
CA PHE A 152 3.13 2.57 11.59
C PHE A 152 4.14 3.70 11.61
N LEU A 153 4.35 4.34 10.46
CA LEU A 153 5.32 5.41 10.36
C LEU A 153 4.93 6.66 11.15
N ALA A 154 3.65 7.05 11.14
CA ALA A 154 3.18 8.23 11.88
C ALA A 154 3.23 8.03 13.41
N SER A 155 3.15 6.78 13.89
CA SER A 155 3.25 6.43 15.31
C SER A 155 4.68 6.24 15.83
N VAL A 156 5.66 6.15 14.93
CA VAL A 156 7.07 5.98 15.29
C VAL A 156 7.84 7.28 15.04
N ALA A 157 7.53 8.01 13.97
CA ALA A 157 8.19 9.26 13.65
C ALA A 157 7.77 10.40 14.60
N SER A 158 8.76 11.14 15.09
CA SER A 158 8.56 12.33 15.91
C SER A 158 8.39 13.59 15.06
N ASN A 159 8.98 13.63 13.86
CA ASN A 159 8.94 14.76 12.93
C ASN A 159 9.02 14.30 11.46
N LYS A 160 8.85 15.22 10.50
CA LYS A 160 8.89 14.92 9.06
C LYS A 160 10.19 14.27 8.58
N VAL A 161 11.35 14.72 9.09
CA VAL A 161 12.68 14.24 8.69
C VAL A 161 12.89 12.79 9.12
N GLU A 162 12.54 12.48 10.37
CA GLU A 162 12.57 11.12 10.89
C GLU A 162 11.61 10.22 10.10
N GLY A 163 10.41 10.72 9.77
CA GLY A 163 9.47 9.97 8.96
C GLY A 163 9.98 9.66 7.54
N LEU A 164 10.75 10.55 6.92
CA LEU A 164 11.41 10.28 5.62
C LEU A 164 12.50 9.21 5.76
N ALA A 165 13.28 9.25 6.82
CA ALA A 165 14.28 8.21 7.10
C ALA A 165 13.62 6.84 7.35
N LEU A 166 12.56 6.79 8.16
CA LEU A 166 11.80 5.57 8.43
C LEU A 166 11.12 5.02 7.18
N THR A 167 10.74 5.87 6.22
CA THR A 167 10.20 5.41 4.93
C THR A 167 11.23 4.59 4.15
N LYS A 168 12.52 4.91 4.26
CA LYS A 168 13.58 4.07 3.64
C LYS A 168 13.70 2.72 4.33
N LEU A 169 13.55 2.68 5.65
CA LEU A 169 13.57 1.41 6.40
C LEU A 169 12.34 0.57 6.12
N ILE A 170 11.14 1.17 6.10
CA ILE A 170 9.90 0.45 5.82
C ILE A 170 9.85 -0.04 4.39
N SER A 171 10.56 0.59 3.44
CA SER A 171 10.66 0.06 2.07
C SER A 171 11.32 -1.32 2.01
N LEU A 172 12.06 -1.73 3.04
CA LEU A 172 12.56 -3.10 3.16
C LEU A 172 11.42 -4.11 3.40
N SER A 173 10.21 -3.68 3.77
CA SER A 173 9.03 -4.57 3.81
C SER A 173 8.72 -5.15 2.43
N VAL A 174 9.11 -4.47 1.36
CA VAL A 174 9.01 -4.98 -0.01
C VAL A 174 9.87 -6.23 -0.20
N LEU A 175 10.88 -6.48 0.64
CA LEU A 175 11.61 -7.76 0.64
C LEU A 175 10.70 -8.94 0.97
N GLY A 176 9.55 -8.72 1.63
CA GLY A 176 8.50 -9.73 1.77
C GLY A 176 8.00 -10.25 0.41
N ALA A 177 7.92 -9.37 -0.59
CA ALA A 177 7.67 -9.73 -1.98
C ALA A 177 8.74 -10.68 -2.50
N LEU A 178 10.01 -10.31 -2.30
CA LEU A 178 11.14 -11.10 -2.78
C LEU A 178 11.25 -12.45 -2.09
N CYS A 179 10.89 -12.54 -0.81
CA CYS A 179 10.84 -13.82 -0.08
C CYS A 179 9.77 -14.74 -0.65
N SER A 180 8.61 -14.20 -1.04
CA SER A 180 7.53 -14.97 -1.68
C SER A 180 7.93 -15.46 -3.07
N THR A 181 8.74 -14.68 -3.81
CA THR A 181 9.09 -14.98 -5.21
C THR A 181 10.37 -15.81 -5.37
N LEU A 182 11.40 -15.59 -4.55
CA LEU A 182 12.74 -16.15 -4.76
C LEU A 182 13.09 -17.31 -3.81
N ALA A 183 12.43 -17.43 -2.66
CA ALA A 183 12.79 -18.44 -1.67
C ALA A 183 12.05 -19.76 -1.93
N ALA A 184 12.81 -20.85 -2.05
CA ALA A 184 12.24 -22.19 -2.13
C ALA A 184 11.47 -22.54 -0.83
N ALA A 185 10.45 -23.38 -0.95
CA ALA A 185 9.81 -23.97 0.24
C ALA A 185 10.87 -24.75 1.06
N PRO A 186 10.94 -24.62 2.40
CA PRO A 186 10.05 -23.89 3.31
C PRO A 186 10.50 -22.45 3.63
N TRP A 187 11.60 -21.97 3.07
CA TRP A 187 12.25 -20.71 3.46
C TRP A 187 11.42 -19.46 3.16
N HIS A 188 10.51 -19.50 2.18
CA HIS A 188 9.61 -18.37 1.91
C HIS A 188 8.73 -17.98 3.11
N TRP A 189 8.40 -18.93 4.00
CA TRP A 189 7.59 -18.66 5.19
C TRP A 189 8.26 -17.74 6.22
N LEU A 190 9.59 -17.55 6.15
CA LEU A 190 10.27 -16.53 6.95
C LEU A 190 9.73 -15.13 6.65
N GLY A 191 9.25 -14.90 5.42
CA GLY A 191 8.62 -13.65 5.03
C GLY A 191 7.29 -13.37 5.75
N SER A 192 6.64 -14.35 6.38
CA SER A 192 5.32 -14.18 7.00
C SER A 192 5.27 -13.17 8.16
N TRP A 193 6.42 -12.81 8.71
CA TRP A 193 6.53 -11.75 9.72
C TRP A 193 6.31 -10.35 9.12
N ILE A 194 6.49 -10.22 7.80
CA ILE A 194 6.32 -8.99 7.05
C ILE A 194 4.88 -8.95 6.53
N PRO A 195 4.11 -7.87 6.79
CA PRO A 195 2.72 -7.76 6.32
C PRO A 195 2.60 -7.91 4.81
N ALA A 196 3.54 -7.33 4.07
CA ALA A 196 3.61 -7.37 2.61
C ALA A 196 3.80 -8.76 2.01
N PHE A 197 4.22 -9.76 2.80
CA PHE A 197 4.37 -11.12 2.30
C PHE A 197 3.01 -11.74 1.95
N TRP A 198 1.99 -11.54 2.78
CA TRP A 198 0.71 -12.22 2.67
C TRP A 198 -0.09 -11.93 1.38
N PRO A 199 -0.34 -10.66 0.99
CA PRO A 199 -1.05 -10.38 -0.25
C PRO A 199 -0.33 -10.93 -1.47
N LEU A 200 1.00 -10.91 -1.46
CA LEU A 200 1.81 -11.32 -2.59
C LEU A 200 1.90 -12.84 -2.69
N GLN A 201 2.04 -13.54 -1.57
CA GLN A 201 1.98 -15.00 -1.53
C GLN A 201 0.62 -15.49 -2.06
N LEU A 202 -0.47 -14.85 -1.66
CA LEU A 202 -1.81 -15.15 -2.17
C LEU A 202 -1.95 -14.84 -3.66
N TYR A 203 -1.36 -13.75 -4.13
CA TYR A 203 -1.38 -13.39 -5.55
C TYR A 203 -0.66 -14.44 -6.41
N LEU A 204 0.55 -14.85 -6.01
CA LEU A 204 1.33 -15.86 -6.73
C LEU A 204 0.64 -17.24 -6.67
N SER A 205 0.15 -17.66 -5.50
CA SER A 205 -0.50 -18.97 -5.35
C SER A 205 -1.75 -19.08 -6.23
N LEU A 206 -2.56 -18.03 -6.29
CA LEU A 206 -3.76 -18.00 -7.14
C LEU A 206 -3.41 -17.98 -8.63
N GLY A 207 -2.30 -17.34 -9.01
CA GLY A 207 -1.77 -17.38 -10.37
C GLY A 207 -1.38 -18.78 -10.83
N HIS A 208 -0.94 -19.65 -9.91
CA HIS A 208 -0.56 -21.04 -10.23
C HIS A 208 -1.75 -22.01 -10.25
N THR A 209 -2.70 -21.87 -9.32
CA THR A 209 -3.76 -22.88 -9.13
C THR A 209 -5.05 -22.59 -9.87
N GLY A 210 -5.27 -21.36 -10.37
CA GLY A 210 -6.52 -20.96 -11.03
C GLY A 210 -7.66 -20.69 -10.03
N PRO A 211 -8.66 -21.58 -9.86
CA PRO A 211 -9.78 -21.35 -8.94
C PRO A 211 -9.40 -21.17 -7.47
N ILE A 212 -10.24 -20.42 -6.76
CA ILE A 212 -10.10 -20.16 -5.32
C ILE A 212 -10.40 -21.44 -4.54
N GLN A 213 -9.36 -22.07 -4.04
CA GLN A 213 -9.44 -23.21 -3.10
C GLN A 213 -9.58 -22.77 -1.63
N ALA A 214 -9.99 -23.70 -0.77
CA ALA A 214 -10.13 -23.47 0.68
C ALA A 214 -8.81 -23.04 1.35
N ALA A 215 -7.67 -23.51 0.86
CA ALA A 215 -6.34 -23.09 1.35
C ALA A 215 -6.10 -21.58 1.17
N HIS A 216 -6.53 -21.00 0.03
CA HIS A 216 -6.42 -19.56 -0.22
C HIS A 216 -7.32 -18.74 0.71
N LEU A 217 -8.52 -19.25 1.02
CA LEU A 217 -9.41 -18.61 1.99
C LEU A 217 -8.80 -18.64 3.40
N ALA A 218 -8.22 -19.76 3.80
CA ALA A 218 -7.53 -19.86 5.09
C ALA A 218 -6.35 -18.88 5.18
N GLN A 219 -5.50 -18.82 4.14
CA GLN A 219 -4.40 -17.86 4.04
C GLN A 219 -4.91 -16.41 4.09
N PHE A 220 -6.00 -16.09 3.38
CA PHE A 220 -6.60 -14.76 3.40
C PHE A 220 -7.13 -14.39 4.79
N LEU A 221 -7.81 -15.30 5.48
CA LEU A 221 -8.34 -15.03 6.83
C LEU A 221 -7.22 -14.80 7.85
N VAL A 222 -6.15 -15.60 7.79
CA VAL A 222 -4.96 -15.42 8.63
C VAL A 222 -4.30 -14.08 8.33
N ALA A 223 -4.11 -13.76 7.05
CA ALA A 223 -3.56 -12.49 6.62
C ALA A 223 -4.41 -11.30 7.08
N LEU A 224 -5.73 -11.39 6.94
CA LEU A 224 -6.66 -10.35 7.34
C LEU A 224 -6.63 -10.14 8.85
N ALA A 225 -6.64 -11.22 9.64
CA ALA A 225 -6.49 -11.13 11.09
C ALA A 225 -5.16 -10.45 11.48
N PHE A 226 -4.05 -10.82 10.83
CA PHE A 226 -2.74 -10.20 11.05
C PHE A 226 -2.74 -8.70 10.74
N HIS A 227 -3.30 -8.29 9.60
CA HIS A 227 -3.43 -6.86 9.22
C HIS A 227 -4.33 -6.10 10.19
N CYS A 228 -5.46 -6.67 10.60
CA CYS A 228 -6.36 -6.05 11.58
C CYS A 228 -5.69 -5.86 12.94
N ILE A 229 -4.91 -6.84 13.42
CA ILE A 229 -4.15 -6.75 14.67
C ILE A 229 -3.12 -5.61 14.59
N LEU A 230 -2.37 -5.52 13.48
CA LEU A 230 -1.37 -4.47 13.28
C LEU A 230 -2.01 -3.07 13.17
N LEU A 231 -3.12 -2.94 12.44
CA LEU A 231 -3.88 -1.69 12.35
C LEU A 231 -4.40 -1.28 13.73
N TYR A 232 -4.97 -2.21 14.50
CA TYR A 232 -5.44 -1.95 15.85
C TYR A 232 -4.29 -1.52 16.78
N ALA A 233 -3.15 -2.20 16.73
CA ALA A 233 -1.97 -1.85 17.50
C ALA A 233 -1.43 -0.45 17.12
N GLY A 234 -1.37 -0.15 15.82
CA GLY A 234 -0.95 1.16 15.30
C GLY A 234 -1.88 2.29 15.75
N LEU A 235 -3.20 2.08 15.64
CA LEU A 235 -4.22 3.01 16.12
C LEU A 235 -4.09 3.27 17.63
N ARG A 236 -3.93 2.21 18.43
CA ARG A 236 -3.79 2.31 19.89
C ARG A 236 -2.51 3.04 20.28
N ARG A 237 -1.41 2.84 19.54
CA ARG A 237 -0.14 3.53 19.78
C ARG A 237 -0.24 5.01 19.43
N PHE A 238 -0.76 5.33 18.26
CA PHE A 238 -0.89 6.72 17.80
C PHE A 238 -1.84 7.53 18.68
N SER A 239 -2.98 6.95 19.08
CA SER A 239 -3.93 7.61 19.99
C SER A 239 -3.39 7.89 21.39
N ARG A 240 -2.32 7.23 21.83
CA ARG A 240 -1.63 7.55 23.10
C ARG A 240 -0.67 8.73 22.99
N GLN A 241 -0.26 9.10 21.78
CA GLN A 241 0.70 10.18 21.54
C GLN A 241 0.05 11.55 21.35
N ILE A 242 -1.28 11.58 21.30
CA ILE A 242 -2.12 12.76 20.97
C ILE A 242 -3.20 12.90 22.04
#